data_AF-A0A7C3DW77-F1
#
_entry.id   AF-A0A7C3DW77-F1
#
_cell.length_a   1.000
_cell.length_b   1.000
_cell.length_c   1.000
_cell.angle_alpha   90.00
_cell.angle_beta   90.00
_cell.angle_gamma   90.00
#
_symmetry.space_group_name_H-M   'P 1'
#
loop_
_entity.id
_entity.type
_entity.pdbx_description
1 polymer ?
#
loop_
_entity_poly.entity_id
_entity_poly.type
_entity_poly.pdbx_seq_one_letter_code
_entity_poly.pdbx_strand_id
1 'polypeptide(L)'
;MKWGLDYQIYLKLTNDSSYSLPIEDLFHVLPKNNQSQNPEFTYFPVRFDSGYIEKIRERYPTTADYSFDLTLTEKDPKTLWSALGSSLEGGWVHFINCMLYALETQELDLRAPIMTRPVTKWKPKPLTESYRRTKGWKYYLPMSMKEAHREYKRRKKEGDLEDLSSIPPEWIKMFLKTTDRMYEIDRLSGDFRRVAKIDVIKILLGSRYLGTAQLNYMKNCVLKAVSNYKLRQMPTVLIFDEYEAAVSLALDETGYVMENIIFKNQENLTEEEIAQRKAIINDYITFINLENKLQFQKRLKATYLSPKNEQK
;
A
#
# COMPACT_ATOMS: atom_id res chain seq x y z
N MET A 1 10.32 24.25 -0.44
CA MET A 1 11.34 23.33 -0.99
C MET A 1 12.28 24.16 -1.86
N LYS A 2 13.51 23.71 -2.11
CA LYS A 2 14.44 24.35 -3.05
C LYS A 2 15.23 23.30 -3.82
N TRP A 3 15.38 23.50 -5.13
CA TRP A 3 16.24 22.67 -5.98
C TRP A 3 17.64 23.28 -5.96
N GLY A 4 18.62 22.56 -5.45
CA GLY A 4 20.01 22.99 -5.38
C GLY A 4 20.80 22.68 -6.65
N LEU A 5 21.78 23.52 -6.95
CA LEU A 5 22.70 23.31 -8.09
C LEU A 5 23.62 22.09 -7.90
N ASP A 6 23.72 21.60 -6.67
CA ASP A 6 24.46 20.43 -6.20
C ASP A 6 23.70 19.12 -6.35
N TYR A 7 22.62 19.10 -7.15
CA TYR A 7 21.77 17.93 -7.36
C TYR A 7 21.08 17.43 -6.06
N GLN A 8 20.78 18.35 -5.15
CA GLN A 8 20.05 18.09 -3.91
C GLN A 8 18.70 18.81 -3.90
N ILE A 9 17.68 18.18 -3.34
CA ILE A 9 16.43 18.83 -2.96
C ILE A 9 16.49 19.19 -1.48
N TYR A 10 16.34 20.48 -1.19
CA TYR A 10 16.29 21.01 0.16
C TYR A 10 14.84 21.18 0.61
N LEU A 11 14.51 20.54 1.72
CA LEU A 11 13.20 20.58 2.36
C LEU A 11 13.31 21.35 3.67
N LYS A 12 12.44 22.34 3.86
CA LYS A 12 12.20 22.98 5.15
C LYS A 12 10.74 22.72 5.52
N LEU A 13 10.52 22.01 6.61
CA LEU A 13 9.19 21.68 7.10
C LEU A 13 8.66 22.78 8.02
N THR A 14 7.34 22.75 8.29
CA THR A 14 6.65 23.70 9.17
C THR A 14 7.08 23.60 10.63
N ASN A 15 7.70 22.48 11.03
CA ASN A 15 8.29 22.27 12.35
C ASN A 15 9.77 22.68 12.43
N ASP A 16 10.23 23.53 11.49
CA ASP A 16 11.60 23.99 11.32
C ASP A 16 12.68 22.92 11.06
N SER A 17 12.29 21.65 10.91
CA SER A 17 13.24 20.61 10.49
C SER A 17 13.66 20.82 9.04
N SER A 18 14.95 20.60 8.78
CA SER A 18 15.57 20.79 7.49
C SER A 18 16.22 19.50 7.01
N TYR A 19 16.05 19.19 5.74
CA TYR A 19 16.59 17.98 5.12
C TYR A 19 17.14 18.27 3.73
N SER A 20 18.18 17.53 3.35
CA SER A 20 18.68 17.45 1.98
C SER A 20 18.48 16.04 1.45
N LEU A 21 17.97 15.93 0.23
CA LEU A 21 17.73 14.67 -0.43
C LEU A 21 18.47 14.65 -1.78
N PRO A 22 19.37 13.69 -2.02
CA PRO A 22 19.99 13.53 -3.33
C PRO A 22 18.91 13.14 -4.34
N ILE A 23 18.92 13.81 -5.50
CA ILE A 23 17.89 13.61 -6.53
C ILE A 23 17.86 12.15 -7.01
N GLU A 24 19.03 11.52 -7.13
CA GLU A 24 19.17 10.14 -7.61
C GLU A 24 18.43 9.10 -6.74
N ASP A 25 18.24 9.40 -5.46
CA ASP A 25 17.53 8.51 -4.53
C ASP A 25 16.02 8.77 -4.50
N LEU A 26 15.54 9.82 -5.19
CA LEU A 26 14.13 10.17 -5.27
C LEU A 26 13.41 9.37 -6.35
N PHE A 27 12.09 9.34 -6.25
CA PHE A 27 11.28 8.62 -7.23
C PHE A 27 11.10 9.45 -8.50
N HIS A 28 11.60 8.94 -9.62
CA HIS A 28 11.52 9.59 -10.93
C HIS A 28 10.27 9.17 -11.70
N VAL A 29 9.48 10.16 -12.11
CA VAL A 29 8.28 9.98 -12.94
C VAL A 29 8.70 9.98 -14.40
N LEU A 30 8.60 8.79 -15.04
CA LEU A 30 8.90 8.63 -16.45
C LEU A 30 7.86 9.32 -17.35
N PRO A 31 8.28 9.88 -18.49
CA PRO A 31 7.39 10.59 -19.42
C PRO A 31 6.27 9.69 -19.96
N LYS A 32 5.10 10.29 -20.26
CA LYS A 32 3.87 9.61 -20.71
C LYS A 32 4.08 8.60 -21.85
N ASN A 33 5.05 8.86 -22.74
CA ASN A 33 5.31 8.02 -23.92
C ASN A 33 5.99 6.67 -23.59
N ASN A 34 6.60 6.53 -22.42
CA ASN A 34 7.29 5.29 -21.99
C ASN A 34 6.46 4.46 -21.02
N GLN A 35 5.32 4.97 -20.55
CA GLN A 35 4.35 4.19 -19.83
C GLN A 35 3.56 3.43 -20.88
N SER A 36 3.72 2.10 -20.92
CA SER A 36 2.85 1.22 -21.70
C SER A 36 1.41 1.72 -21.58
N GLN A 37 0.69 1.86 -22.70
CA GLN A 37 -0.64 2.48 -22.83
C GLN A 37 -1.76 1.92 -21.91
N ASN A 38 -1.43 1.09 -20.91
CA ASN A 38 -2.28 0.68 -19.80
C ASN A 38 -1.42 0.31 -18.57
N PRO A 39 -0.95 1.25 -17.72
CA PRO A 39 -0.59 0.88 -16.37
C PRO A 39 -1.89 0.53 -15.62
N GLU A 40 -2.05 -0.72 -15.18
CA GLU A 40 -3.25 -1.15 -14.44
C GLU A 40 -3.45 -0.40 -13.10
N PHE A 41 -2.40 0.26 -12.59
CA PHE A 41 -2.42 1.10 -11.39
C PHE A 41 -1.11 1.89 -11.26
N THR A 42 -1.17 3.17 -10.86
CA THR A 42 0.03 3.97 -10.56
C THR A 42 0.14 4.19 -9.06
N TYR A 43 1.19 3.62 -8.46
CA TYR A 43 1.46 3.71 -7.03
C TYR A 43 2.67 4.62 -6.75
N PHE A 44 2.47 5.63 -5.91
CA PHE A 44 3.54 6.44 -5.33
C PHE A 44 3.61 6.22 -3.82
N PRO A 45 4.81 6.00 -3.26
CA PRO A 45 5.00 5.80 -1.83
C PRO A 45 4.91 7.16 -1.11
N VAL A 46 3.70 7.63 -0.84
CA VAL A 46 3.44 8.94 -0.24
C VAL A 46 3.07 8.86 1.24
N ARG A 47 3.30 9.94 1.97
CA ARG A 47 2.77 10.13 3.33
C ARG A 47 1.26 10.41 3.29
N PHE A 48 0.59 10.20 4.42
CA PHE A 48 -0.80 10.63 4.59
C PHE A 48 -0.88 12.14 4.87
N ASP A 49 -1.92 12.76 4.33
CA ASP A 49 -2.29 14.14 4.65
C ASP A 49 -2.71 14.26 6.13
N SER A 50 -2.39 15.39 6.77
CA SER A 50 -2.70 15.61 8.18
C SER A 50 -4.21 15.64 8.46
N GLY A 51 -5.00 16.25 7.57
CA GLY A 51 -6.45 16.33 7.72
C GLY A 51 -7.10 14.95 7.60
N TYR A 52 -6.59 14.08 6.73
CA TYR A 52 -7.03 12.69 6.65
C TYR A 52 -6.78 11.92 7.97
N ILE A 53 -5.58 12.06 8.53
CA ILE A 53 -5.23 11.39 9.81
C ILE A 53 -6.08 11.90 10.97
N GLU A 54 -6.34 13.20 11.03
CA GLU A 54 -7.20 13.81 12.07
C GLU A 54 -8.62 13.25 12.01
N LYS A 55 -9.22 13.15 10.82
CA LYS A 55 -10.55 12.54 10.65
C LYS A 55 -10.61 11.08 11.08
N ILE A 56 -9.57 10.29 10.79
CA ILE A 56 -9.50 8.91 11.27
C ILE A 56 -9.40 8.87 12.81
N ARG A 57 -8.62 9.76 13.41
CA ARG A 57 -8.50 9.86 14.89
C ARG A 57 -9.80 10.29 15.55
N GLU A 58 -10.53 11.22 14.96
CA GLU A 58 -11.84 11.65 15.47
C GLU A 58 -12.86 10.52 15.43
N ARG A 59 -12.83 9.70 14.38
CA ARG A 59 -13.75 8.57 14.21
C ARG A 59 -13.39 7.37 15.08
N TYR A 60 -12.10 7.12 15.26
CA TYR A 60 -11.56 6.02 16.06
C TYR A 60 -10.63 6.57 17.15
N PRO A 61 -11.20 7.25 18.17
CA PRO A 61 -10.41 7.81 19.24
C PRO A 61 -9.69 6.68 19.98
N THR A 62 -8.37 6.78 20.03
CA THR A 62 -7.49 5.84 20.74
C THR A 62 -7.64 6.03 22.25
N THR A 63 -8.79 5.68 22.83
CA THR A 63 -8.90 5.53 24.28
C THR A 63 -8.11 4.30 24.71
N ALA A 64 -7.41 4.40 25.83
CA ALA A 64 -6.39 3.46 26.30
C ALA A 64 -6.88 2.04 26.62
N ASP A 65 -8.18 1.77 26.47
CA ASP A 65 -8.77 0.46 26.68
C ASP A 65 -8.99 -0.22 25.34
N TYR A 66 -8.17 -1.24 25.10
CA TYR A 66 -8.08 -2.07 23.90
C TYR A 66 -9.31 -2.95 23.69
N SER A 67 -10.50 -2.37 23.66
CA SER A 67 -11.71 -2.97 23.12
C SER A 67 -12.22 -2.04 22.04
N PHE A 68 -11.71 -2.20 20.80
CA PHE A 68 -12.50 -1.78 19.64
C PHE A 68 -13.86 -2.44 19.80
N ASP A 69 -14.90 -1.62 19.92
CA ASP A 69 -16.23 -2.08 20.25
C ASP A 69 -16.70 -3.06 19.17
N LEU A 70 -16.69 -4.35 19.51
CA LEU A 70 -17.12 -5.46 18.65
C LEU A 70 -18.62 -5.38 18.35
N THR A 71 -19.33 -4.39 18.91
CA THR A 71 -20.77 -4.19 18.77
C THR A 71 -21.17 -3.32 17.58
N LEU A 72 -20.22 -2.75 16.82
CA LEU A 72 -20.54 -2.25 15.48
C LEU A 72 -21.00 -3.44 14.65
N THR A 73 -22.31 -3.52 14.45
CA THR A 73 -23.06 -4.46 13.60
C THR A 73 -22.64 -4.34 12.14
N GLU A 74 -21.37 -4.56 11.85
CA GLU A 74 -20.84 -4.67 10.51
C GLU A 74 -21.02 -6.13 10.09
N LYS A 75 -21.73 -6.34 8.99
CA LYS A 75 -21.88 -7.64 8.33
C LYS A 75 -20.52 -8.35 8.30
N ASP A 76 -20.50 -9.64 8.68
CA ASP A 76 -19.28 -10.46 8.70
C ASP A 76 -18.40 -10.17 7.46
N PRO A 77 -17.21 -9.57 7.64
CA PRO A 77 -16.42 -9.14 6.52
C PRO A 77 -15.96 -10.37 5.75
N LYS A 78 -16.38 -10.47 4.48
CA LYS A 78 -16.02 -11.60 3.61
C LYS A 78 -14.58 -11.49 3.10
N THR A 79 -14.00 -10.28 3.13
CA THR A 79 -12.70 -9.98 2.55
C THR A 79 -11.92 -8.95 3.38
N LEU A 80 -10.61 -8.93 3.19
CA LEU A 80 -9.74 -7.95 3.83
C LEU A 80 -10.11 -6.50 3.49
N TRP A 81 -10.48 -6.23 2.22
CA TRP A 81 -10.95 -4.91 1.83
C TRP A 81 -12.29 -4.56 2.46
N SER A 82 -13.27 -5.47 2.48
CA SER A 82 -14.55 -5.16 3.14
C SER A 82 -14.41 -4.92 4.65
N ALA A 83 -13.39 -5.51 5.29
CA ALA A 83 -13.10 -5.28 6.71
C ALA A 83 -12.48 -3.89 6.96
N LEU A 84 -11.62 -3.43 6.05
CA LEU A 84 -10.77 -2.25 6.25
C LEU A 84 -11.25 -1.00 5.49
N GLY A 85 -11.82 -1.17 4.31
CA GLY A 85 -12.15 -0.10 3.38
C GLY A 85 -13.28 0.81 3.85
N SER A 86 -14.26 0.28 4.59
CA SER A 86 -15.29 1.10 5.24
C SER A 86 -14.72 1.99 6.35
N SER A 87 -13.66 1.53 7.02
CA SER A 87 -13.07 2.21 8.17
C SER A 87 -11.97 3.18 7.79
N LEU A 88 -11.14 2.85 6.80
CA LEU A 88 -10.03 3.70 6.38
C LEU A 88 -10.49 4.84 5.47
N GLU A 89 -11.57 4.66 4.72
CA GLU A 89 -11.98 5.55 3.63
C GLU A 89 -10.86 5.73 2.57
N GLY A 90 -11.22 6.22 1.39
CA GLY A 90 -10.29 6.31 0.25
C GLY A 90 -10.17 5.03 -0.59
N GLY A 91 -9.31 5.11 -1.60
CA GLY A 91 -9.14 4.07 -2.60
C GLY A 91 -8.13 2.97 -2.24
N TRP A 92 -7.84 2.09 -3.20
CA TRP A 92 -6.86 1.00 -3.01
C TRP A 92 -5.44 1.47 -2.67
N VAL A 93 -5.02 2.67 -3.10
CA VAL A 93 -3.71 3.22 -2.73
C VAL A 93 -3.62 3.41 -1.21
N HIS A 94 -4.68 3.94 -0.60
CA HIS A 94 -4.76 4.16 0.84
C HIS A 94 -4.62 2.86 1.59
N PHE A 95 -5.39 1.86 1.15
CA PHE A 95 -5.33 0.52 1.70
C PHE A 95 -3.90 -0.01 1.81
N ILE A 96 -3.17 0.02 0.70
CA ILE A 96 -1.80 -0.49 0.63
C ILE A 96 -0.87 0.33 1.50
N ASN A 97 -0.99 1.66 1.51
CA ASN A 97 -0.17 2.54 2.36
C ASN A 97 -0.44 2.33 3.85
N CYS A 98 -1.71 2.17 4.25
CA CYS A 98 -2.08 1.94 5.65
C CYS A 98 -1.55 0.58 6.12
N MET A 99 -1.69 -0.45 5.28
CA MET A 99 -1.15 -1.78 5.52
C MET A 99 0.37 -1.77 5.63
N LEU A 100 1.05 -1.08 4.70
CA LEU A 100 2.51 -0.96 4.70
C LEU A 100 2.97 -0.27 5.99
N TYR A 101 2.34 0.85 6.36
CA TYR A 101 2.67 1.58 7.59
C TYR A 101 2.47 0.72 8.85
N ALA A 102 1.39 -0.06 8.91
CA ALA A 102 1.13 -0.96 10.05
C ALA A 102 2.19 -2.08 10.17
N LEU A 103 2.71 -2.56 9.05
CA LEU A 103 3.79 -3.55 9.02
C LEU A 103 5.14 -2.92 9.36
N GLU A 104 5.43 -1.73 8.84
CA GLU A 104 6.68 -0.99 9.13
C GLU A 104 6.80 -0.60 10.59
N THR A 105 5.68 -0.21 11.22
CA THR A 105 5.61 0.12 12.66
C THR A 105 5.52 -1.12 13.56
N GLN A 106 5.41 -2.32 12.98
CA GLN A 106 5.23 -3.60 13.68
C GLN A 106 3.95 -3.70 14.53
N GLU A 107 3.02 -2.76 14.38
CA GLU A 107 1.70 -2.85 15.01
C GLU A 107 0.90 -4.04 14.45
N LEU A 108 1.14 -4.39 13.18
CA LEU A 108 0.64 -5.62 12.57
C LEU A 108 1.72 -6.70 12.54
N ASP A 109 1.59 -7.73 13.39
CA ASP A 109 2.44 -8.92 13.35
C ASP A 109 1.72 -10.11 12.71
N LEU A 110 2.23 -10.57 11.57
CA LEU A 110 1.70 -11.75 10.87
C LEU A 110 2.01 -13.08 11.56
N ARG A 111 2.88 -13.07 12.59
CA ARG A 111 3.25 -14.25 13.40
C ARG A 111 2.47 -14.33 14.71
N ALA A 112 1.56 -13.40 14.96
CA ALA A 112 0.72 -13.41 16.14
C ALA A 112 -0.02 -14.76 16.30
N PRO A 113 -0.29 -15.21 17.54
CA PRO A 113 -0.96 -16.49 17.78
C PRO A 113 -2.30 -16.64 17.04
N ILE A 114 -3.06 -15.56 16.87
CA ILE A 114 -4.34 -15.55 16.12
C ILE A 114 -4.18 -15.87 14.62
N MET A 115 -2.97 -15.66 14.08
CA MET A 115 -2.59 -15.98 12.70
C MET A 115 -2.05 -17.41 12.57
N THR A 116 -1.82 -18.12 13.67
CA THR A 116 -1.39 -19.53 13.64
C THR A 116 -2.59 -20.44 13.38
N ARG A 117 -2.38 -21.47 12.55
CA ARG A 117 -3.43 -22.46 12.31
C ARG A 117 -3.45 -23.50 13.42
N PRO A 118 -4.62 -23.98 13.84
CA PRO A 118 -4.70 -25.03 14.83
C PRO A 118 -4.11 -26.34 14.26
N VAL A 119 -3.32 -27.03 15.07
CA VAL A 119 -2.76 -28.34 14.72
C VAL A 119 -3.89 -29.37 14.79
N THR A 120 -4.47 -29.71 13.65
CA THR A 120 -5.59 -30.66 13.57
C THR A 120 -5.28 -31.77 12.57
N LYS A 121 -5.74 -32.99 12.87
CA LYS A 121 -5.73 -34.12 11.92
C LYS A 121 -6.96 -34.13 11.00
N TRP A 122 -7.86 -33.18 11.19
CA TRP A 122 -9.12 -33.07 10.45
C TRP A 122 -8.86 -32.79 8.97
N LYS A 123 -9.61 -33.48 8.10
CA LYS A 123 -9.51 -33.36 6.64
C LYS A 123 -10.91 -33.27 6.05
N PRO A 124 -11.22 -32.23 5.25
CA PRO A 124 -12.54 -32.10 4.63
C PRO A 124 -12.77 -33.22 3.61
N LYS A 125 -14.02 -33.71 3.55
CA LYS A 125 -14.53 -34.64 2.54
C LYS A 125 -15.80 -34.01 1.92
N PRO A 126 -15.81 -33.62 0.65
CA PRO A 126 -14.71 -33.70 -0.34
C PRO A 126 -13.54 -32.75 -0.02
N LEU A 127 -12.38 -33.04 -0.59
CA LEU A 127 -11.18 -32.19 -0.44
C LEU A 127 -11.39 -30.84 -1.14
N THR A 128 -11.56 -29.78 -0.36
CA THR A 128 -11.67 -28.41 -0.87
C THR A 128 -10.36 -27.90 -1.45
N GLU A 129 -10.45 -26.98 -2.40
CA GLU A 129 -9.27 -26.36 -3.02
C GLU A 129 -8.43 -25.57 -2.01
N SER A 130 -9.08 -24.77 -1.16
CA SER A 130 -8.44 -24.01 -0.09
C SER A 130 -7.64 -24.92 0.85
N TYR A 131 -8.14 -26.13 1.14
CA TYR A 131 -7.39 -27.11 1.93
C TYR A 131 -6.15 -27.62 1.17
N ARG A 132 -6.28 -27.96 -0.12
CA ARG A 132 -5.14 -28.41 -0.93
C ARG A 132 -4.02 -27.37 -1.01
N ARG A 133 -4.37 -26.09 -1.07
CA ARG A 133 -3.45 -24.96 -1.13
C ARG A 133 -2.77 -24.68 0.20
N THR A 134 -3.54 -24.62 1.28
CA THR A 134 -3.06 -24.14 2.58
C THR A 134 -2.58 -25.23 3.53
N LYS A 135 -2.87 -26.52 3.31
CA LYS A 135 -2.60 -27.61 4.28
C LYS A 135 -1.16 -27.69 4.83
N GLY A 136 -0.18 -27.19 4.08
CA GLY A 136 1.22 -27.19 4.49
C GLY A 136 1.63 -25.97 5.31
N TRP A 137 0.78 -24.93 5.35
CA TRP A 137 1.11 -23.66 5.98
C TRP A 137 0.94 -23.74 7.49
N LYS A 138 1.94 -23.25 8.22
CA LYS A 138 1.88 -23.10 9.68
C LYS A 138 0.92 -21.97 10.11
N TYR A 139 0.84 -20.93 9.30
CA TYR A 139 0.00 -19.75 9.54
C TYR A 139 -1.14 -19.68 8.51
N TYR A 140 -2.15 -18.85 8.75
CA TYR A 140 -3.21 -18.60 7.77
C TYR A 140 -2.70 -17.88 6.51
N LEU A 141 -1.50 -17.27 6.59
CA LEU A 141 -0.77 -16.66 5.49
C LEU A 141 0.47 -17.49 5.10
N PRO A 142 0.95 -17.41 3.84
CA PRO A 142 2.15 -18.10 3.39
C PRO A 142 3.41 -17.40 3.94
N MET A 143 3.76 -17.68 5.19
CA MET A 143 4.84 -16.97 5.89
C MET A 143 6.23 -17.35 5.38
N SER A 144 6.44 -18.59 4.93
CA SER A 144 7.68 -18.97 4.26
C SER A 144 7.71 -18.44 2.83
N MET A 145 8.85 -17.92 2.40
CA MET A 145 9.08 -17.49 1.02
C MET A 145 8.84 -18.64 0.04
N LYS A 146 9.17 -19.89 0.40
CA LYS A 146 8.87 -21.06 -0.44
C LYS A 146 7.37 -21.23 -0.66
N GLU A 147 6.56 -21.04 0.37
CA GLU A 147 5.10 -21.13 0.28
C GLU A 147 4.53 -19.97 -0.53
N ALA A 148 5.00 -18.75 -0.26
CA ALA A 148 4.55 -17.54 -0.95
C ALA A 148 4.90 -17.57 -2.44
N HIS A 149 6.12 -18.01 -2.80
CA HIS A 149 6.52 -18.18 -4.20
C HIS A 149 5.71 -19.26 -4.91
N ARG A 150 5.37 -20.36 -4.24
CA ARG A 150 4.52 -21.42 -4.81
C ARG A 150 3.13 -20.90 -5.10
N GLU A 151 2.52 -20.18 -4.15
CA GLU A 151 1.19 -19.60 -4.35
C GLU A 151 1.21 -18.54 -5.45
N TYR A 152 2.22 -17.66 -5.48
CA TYR A 152 2.40 -16.67 -6.54
C TYR A 152 2.50 -17.33 -7.93
N LYS A 153 3.38 -18.33 -8.10
CA LYS A 153 3.56 -19.04 -9.37
C LYS A 153 2.30 -19.76 -9.82
N ARG A 154 1.53 -20.30 -8.87
CA ARG A 154 0.27 -20.97 -9.17
C ARG A 154 -0.80 -19.97 -9.61
N ARG A 155 -1.02 -18.91 -8.85
CA ARG A 155 -1.97 -17.84 -9.20
C ARG A 155 -1.61 -17.20 -10.55
N LYS A 156 -0.32 -17.04 -10.85
CA LYS A 156 0.16 -16.60 -12.17
C LYS A 156 -0.30 -17.50 -13.32
N LYS A 157 -0.27 -18.83 -13.13
CA LYS A 157 -0.73 -19.80 -14.14
C LYS A 157 -2.25 -19.80 -14.32
N GLU A 158 -2.97 -19.51 -13.25
CA GLU A 158 -4.43 -19.46 -13.22
C GLU A 158 -4.99 -18.11 -13.71
N GLY A 159 -4.13 -17.15 -14.07
CA GLY A 159 -4.54 -15.80 -14.47
C GLY A 159 -5.04 -14.94 -13.31
N ASP A 160 -4.85 -15.38 -12.08
CA ASP A 160 -5.48 -14.85 -10.89
C ASP A 160 -4.48 -13.99 -10.07
N LEU A 161 -3.86 -12.99 -10.71
CA LEU A 161 -2.92 -12.06 -10.07
C LEU A 161 -3.45 -10.62 -9.94
N GLU A 162 -4.74 -10.41 -10.16
CA GLU A 162 -5.38 -9.09 -10.17
C GLU A 162 -5.10 -8.29 -8.87
N ASP A 163 -5.09 -8.98 -7.71
CA ASP A 163 -4.78 -8.35 -6.41
C ASP A 163 -3.36 -7.74 -6.38
N LEU A 164 -2.40 -8.41 -7.03
CA LEU A 164 -0.99 -8.06 -7.03
C LEU A 164 -0.60 -7.08 -8.13
N SER A 165 -1.45 -6.85 -9.14
CA SER A 165 -1.12 -5.93 -10.24
C SER A 165 -1.10 -4.46 -9.81
N SER A 166 -1.68 -4.15 -8.64
CA SER A 166 -1.61 -2.84 -8.00
C SER A 166 -0.25 -2.54 -7.36
N ILE A 167 0.57 -3.56 -7.14
CA ILE A 167 1.84 -3.44 -6.45
C ILE A 167 2.92 -3.06 -7.47
N PRO A 168 3.83 -2.12 -7.12
CA PRO A 168 4.97 -1.80 -7.95
C PRO A 168 5.72 -3.07 -8.44
N PRO A 169 6.01 -3.19 -9.76
CA PRO A 169 6.72 -4.33 -10.32
C PRO A 169 8.07 -4.60 -9.65
N GLU A 170 8.72 -3.55 -9.13
CA GLU A 170 9.96 -3.65 -8.37
C GLU A 170 9.82 -4.46 -7.09
N TRP A 171 8.71 -4.30 -6.37
CA TRP A 171 8.47 -5.06 -5.14
C TRP A 171 8.25 -6.53 -5.47
N ILE A 172 7.57 -6.83 -6.59
CA ILE A 172 7.39 -8.19 -7.08
C ILE A 172 8.74 -8.81 -7.48
N LYS A 173 9.59 -8.06 -8.20
CA LYS A 173 10.95 -8.50 -8.55
C LYS A 173 11.78 -8.79 -7.29
N MET A 174 11.72 -7.92 -6.30
CA MET A 174 12.39 -8.09 -5.01
C MET A 174 11.87 -9.32 -4.26
N PHE A 175 10.55 -9.48 -4.19
CA PHE A 175 9.89 -10.63 -3.56
C PHE A 175 10.33 -11.96 -4.18
N LEU A 176 10.38 -12.04 -5.52
CA LEU A 176 10.79 -13.26 -6.23
C LEU A 176 12.27 -13.61 -6.03
N LYS A 177 13.13 -12.62 -5.82
CA LYS A 177 14.56 -12.82 -5.56
C LYS A 177 14.85 -13.21 -4.09
N THR A 178 13.97 -12.85 -3.17
CA THR A 178 14.21 -13.02 -1.74
C THR A 178 14.01 -14.47 -1.30
N THR A 179 14.97 -15.03 -0.59
CA THR A 179 14.90 -16.38 0.01
C THR A 179 14.48 -16.31 1.48
N ASP A 180 14.08 -17.44 2.09
CA ASP A 180 13.75 -17.49 3.52
C ASP A 180 14.88 -16.93 4.41
N ARG A 181 16.14 -17.25 4.06
CA ARG A 181 17.32 -16.78 4.81
C ARG A 181 17.50 -15.27 4.71
N MET A 182 17.35 -14.71 3.50
CA MET A 182 17.45 -13.26 3.28
C MET A 182 16.35 -12.52 4.04
N TYR A 183 15.11 -13.01 3.96
CA TYR A 183 13.99 -12.43 4.68
C TYR A 183 14.21 -12.44 6.21
N GLU A 184 14.78 -13.52 6.75
CA GLU A 184 15.12 -13.62 8.17
C GLU A 184 16.22 -12.63 8.57
N ILE A 185 17.25 -12.47 7.73
CA ILE A 185 18.33 -11.48 7.93
C ILE A 185 17.75 -10.07 7.91
N ASP A 186 16.94 -9.71 6.90
CA ASP A 186 16.34 -8.38 6.78
C ASP A 186 15.52 -8.05 8.04
N ARG A 187 14.74 -9.02 8.56
CA ARG A 187 13.99 -8.85 9.81
C ARG A 187 14.88 -8.64 11.02
N LEU A 188 15.92 -9.45 11.19
CA LEU A 188 16.83 -9.36 12.34
C LEU A 188 17.69 -8.08 12.30
N SER A 189 18.03 -7.61 11.11
CA SER A 189 18.76 -6.36 10.90
C SER A 189 17.92 -5.10 11.11
N GLY A 190 16.60 -5.23 11.25
CA GLY A 190 15.69 -4.12 11.44
C GLY A 190 15.30 -3.36 10.17
N ASP A 191 15.51 -3.94 8.98
CA ASP A 191 15.03 -3.37 7.71
C ASP A 191 13.53 -3.64 7.53
N PHE A 192 12.72 -3.00 8.38
CA PHE A 192 11.28 -3.19 8.41
C PHE A 192 10.59 -2.67 7.15
N ARG A 193 11.18 -1.70 6.43
CA ARG A 193 10.65 -1.20 5.16
C ARG A 193 10.66 -2.28 4.09
N ARG A 194 11.79 -2.98 3.95
CA ARG A 194 11.91 -4.08 2.98
C ARG A 194 11.03 -5.26 3.35
N VAL A 195 11.01 -5.62 4.63
CA VAL A 195 10.17 -6.70 5.17
C VAL A 195 8.69 -6.40 4.94
N ALA A 196 8.23 -5.18 5.23
CA ALA A 196 6.85 -4.76 5.05
C ALA A 196 6.39 -4.89 3.58
N LYS A 197 7.21 -4.46 2.61
CA LYS A 197 6.90 -4.63 1.17
C LYS A 197 6.68 -6.10 0.79
N ILE A 198 7.49 -7.00 1.34
CA ILE A 198 7.36 -8.45 1.13
C ILE A 198 6.10 -8.99 1.80
N ASP A 199 5.82 -8.54 3.03
CA ASP A 199 4.72 -9.04 3.82
C ASP A 199 3.36 -8.55 3.31
N VAL A 200 3.26 -7.35 2.73
CA VAL A 200 2.08 -6.91 1.95
C VAL A 200 1.78 -7.90 0.82
N ILE A 201 2.79 -8.36 0.08
CA ILE A 201 2.60 -9.34 -1.00
C ILE A 201 2.09 -10.68 -0.44
N LYS A 202 2.64 -11.14 0.69
CA LYS A 202 2.18 -12.38 1.35
C LYS A 202 0.73 -12.26 1.83
N ILE A 203 0.35 -11.12 2.39
CA ILE A 203 -1.02 -10.83 2.81
C ILE A 203 -1.95 -10.89 1.61
N LEU A 204 -1.61 -10.21 0.50
CA LEU A 204 -2.47 -10.19 -0.68
C LEU A 204 -2.62 -11.59 -1.30
N LEU A 205 -1.55 -12.38 -1.33
CA LEU A 205 -1.60 -13.78 -1.74
C LEU A 205 -2.48 -14.65 -0.83
N GLY A 206 -2.41 -14.43 0.49
CA GLY A 206 -3.10 -15.25 1.50
C GLY A 206 -4.47 -14.74 1.95
N SER A 207 -4.86 -13.52 1.56
CA SER A 207 -6.04 -12.80 2.04
C SER A 207 -7.35 -13.57 1.88
N ARG A 208 -7.45 -14.41 0.84
CA ARG A 208 -8.63 -15.25 0.54
C ARG A 208 -8.83 -16.42 1.50
N TYR A 209 -7.82 -16.74 2.30
CA TYR A 209 -7.85 -17.84 3.26
C TYR A 209 -8.02 -17.37 4.71
N LEU A 210 -8.16 -16.06 4.91
CA LEU A 210 -8.36 -15.45 6.23
C LEU A 210 -9.83 -15.60 6.64
N GLY A 211 -10.06 -16.01 7.90
CA GLY A 211 -11.37 -15.98 8.53
C GLY A 211 -11.66 -14.61 9.16
N THR A 212 -12.89 -14.42 9.61
CA THR A 212 -13.37 -13.18 10.24
C THR A 212 -12.49 -12.74 11.41
N ALA A 213 -12.06 -13.66 12.27
CA ALA A 213 -11.17 -13.37 13.38
C ALA A 213 -9.82 -12.78 12.94
N GLN A 214 -9.20 -13.34 11.89
CA GLN A 214 -7.94 -12.83 11.34
C GLN A 214 -8.14 -11.47 10.67
N LEU A 215 -9.25 -11.29 9.94
CA LEU A 215 -9.59 -10.03 9.30
C LEU A 215 -9.79 -8.91 10.33
N ASN A 216 -10.50 -9.19 11.43
CA ASN A 216 -10.72 -8.23 12.51
C ASN A 216 -9.43 -7.90 13.26
N TYR A 217 -8.56 -8.89 13.49
CA TYR A 217 -7.23 -8.64 14.05
C TYR A 217 -6.43 -7.67 13.18
N MET A 218 -6.34 -7.95 11.88
CA MET A 218 -5.63 -7.08 10.94
C MET A 218 -6.26 -5.68 10.87
N LYS A 219 -7.59 -5.60 10.85
CA LYS A 219 -8.34 -4.34 10.87
C LYS A 219 -7.91 -3.47 12.05
N ASN A 220 -7.94 -4.03 13.25
CA ASN A 220 -7.63 -3.31 14.48
C ASN A 220 -6.17 -2.86 14.54
N CYS A 221 -5.22 -3.73 14.14
CA CYS A 221 -3.80 -3.37 14.07
C CYS A 221 -3.55 -2.21 13.10
N VAL A 222 -4.19 -2.22 11.93
CA VAL A 222 -4.03 -1.16 10.92
C VAL A 222 -4.65 0.14 11.41
N LEU A 223 -5.87 0.11 11.95
CA LEU A 223 -6.51 1.32 12.50
C LEU A 223 -5.69 1.92 13.64
N LYS A 224 -5.15 1.09 14.53
CA LYS A 224 -4.25 1.52 15.60
C LYS A 224 -2.97 2.15 15.05
N ALA A 225 -2.37 1.55 14.02
CA ALA A 225 -1.18 2.11 13.40
C ALA A 225 -1.49 3.50 12.81
N VAL A 226 -2.58 3.61 12.04
CA VAL A 226 -2.97 4.87 11.40
C VAL A 226 -3.38 5.94 12.43
N SER A 227 -4.07 5.58 13.52
CA SER A 227 -4.38 6.55 14.58
C SER A 227 -3.10 7.04 15.27
N ASN A 228 -2.14 6.16 15.48
CA ASN A 228 -0.80 6.46 16.00
C ASN A 228 0.16 7.00 14.92
N TYR A 229 -0.34 7.37 13.74
CA TYR A 229 0.50 7.84 12.64
C TYR A 229 1.29 9.08 13.07
N LYS A 230 2.62 8.94 13.12
CA LYS A 230 3.50 10.06 13.44
C LYS A 230 3.71 10.85 12.16
N LEU A 231 3.15 12.07 12.10
CA LEU A 231 3.35 13.06 11.03
C LEU A 231 4.82 13.43 10.79
N ARG A 232 5.77 12.89 11.56
CA ARG A 232 7.22 13.07 11.39
C ARG A 232 7.79 12.38 10.15
N GLN A 233 6.96 11.87 9.25
CA GLN A 233 7.42 11.36 7.96
C GLN A 233 7.74 12.51 7.02
N MET A 234 8.91 12.42 6.39
CA MET A 234 9.32 13.33 5.33
C MET A 234 8.22 13.43 4.25
N PRO A 235 7.98 14.62 3.70
CA PRO A 235 7.18 14.74 2.48
C PRO A 235 7.81 13.87 1.39
N THR A 236 6.96 13.18 0.64
CA THR A 236 7.44 12.37 -0.49
C THR A 236 7.65 13.28 -1.68
N VAL A 237 8.89 13.36 -2.14
CA VAL A 237 9.27 14.15 -3.30
C VAL A 237 9.36 13.25 -4.53
N LEU A 238 8.62 13.60 -5.57
CA LEU A 238 8.73 13.00 -6.90
C LEU A 238 9.46 13.95 -7.84
N ILE A 239 10.28 13.39 -8.73
CA ILE A 239 11.01 14.14 -9.74
C ILE A 239 10.36 13.90 -11.10
N PHE A 240 9.91 14.98 -11.72
CA PHE A 240 9.38 15.01 -13.08
C PHE A 240 10.50 15.46 -14.02
N ASP A 241 11.27 14.50 -14.53
CA ASP A 241 12.46 14.77 -15.33
C ASP A 241 12.14 15.59 -16.59
N GLU A 242 11.01 15.30 -17.26
CA GLU A 242 10.56 16.00 -18.47
C GLU A 242 10.34 17.50 -18.23
N TYR A 243 9.95 17.88 -17.03
CA TYR A 243 9.61 19.27 -16.68
C TYR A 243 10.65 19.95 -15.79
N GLU A 244 11.75 19.24 -15.48
CA GLU A 244 12.75 19.63 -14.48
C GLU A 244 12.10 20.11 -13.17
N ALA A 245 11.08 19.38 -12.71
CA ALA A 245 10.24 19.77 -11.58
C ALA A 245 10.28 18.75 -10.45
N ALA A 246 10.37 19.22 -9.21
CA ALA A 246 10.26 18.38 -8.03
C ALA A 246 8.95 18.71 -7.31
N VAL A 247 8.17 17.68 -7.02
CA VAL A 247 6.80 17.81 -6.50
C VAL A 247 6.69 17.05 -5.19
N SER A 248 6.22 17.72 -4.14
CA SER A 248 5.82 17.07 -2.89
C SER A 248 4.40 16.56 -3.01
N LEU A 249 4.20 15.28 -2.74
CA LEU A 249 2.88 14.65 -2.69
C LEU A 249 2.52 14.14 -1.29
N ALA A 250 1.23 14.23 -1.00
CA ALA A 250 0.56 13.57 0.11
C ALA A 250 -0.64 12.76 -0.41
N LEU A 251 -1.23 11.95 0.47
CA LEU A 251 -2.43 11.18 0.20
C LEU A 251 -3.58 11.66 1.09
N ASP A 252 -4.65 12.14 0.47
CA ASP A 252 -5.90 12.51 1.13
C ASP A 252 -7.04 11.59 0.67
N GLU A 253 -8.24 11.73 1.26
CA GLU A 253 -9.43 10.93 0.92
C GLU A 253 -9.74 10.81 -0.58
N THR A 254 -9.36 11.81 -1.36
CA THR A 254 -9.63 11.88 -2.80
C THR A 254 -8.53 11.22 -3.64
N GLY A 255 -7.31 11.10 -3.12
CA GLY A 255 -6.17 10.46 -3.78
C GLY A 255 -4.86 11.19 -3.49
N TYR A 256 -3.98 11.26 -4.50
CA TYR A 256 -2.75 12.02 -4.40
C TYR A 256 -3.03 13.51 -4.51
N VAL A 257 -2.46 14.29 -3.59
CA VAL A 257 -2.56 15.75 -3.56
C VAL A 257 -1.16 16.35 -3.60
N MET A 258 -1.00 17.39 -4.42
CA MET A 258 0.23 18.18 -4.45
C MET A 258 0.26 19.17 -3.30
N GLU A 259 1.32 19.13 -2.51
CA GLU A 259 1.58 20.12 -1.46
C GLU A 259 2.45 21.28 -1.99
N ASN A 260 3.45 20.97 -2.82
CA ASN A 260 4.39 21.97 -3.32
C ASN A 260 5.05 21.51 -4.62
N ILE A 261 5.43 22.47 -5.46
CA ILE A 261 6.16 22.24 -6.71
C ILE A 261 7.26 23.28 -6.86
N ILE A 262 8.44 22.82 -7.22
CA ILE A 262 9.61 23.65 -7.51
C ILE A 262 10.24 23.23 -8.83
N PHE A 263 10.86 24.18 -9.53
CA PHE A 263 11.55 23.94 -10.79
C PHE A 263 13.03 24.19 -10.62
N LYS A 264 13.86 23.39 -11.30
CA LYS A 264 15.33 23.54 -11.28
C LYS A 264 15.79 24.95 -11.69
N ASN A 265 15.17 25.49 -12.73
CA ASN A 265 15.53 26.79 -13.34
C ASN A 265 14.46 27.87 -13.08
N GLN A 266 13.85 27.88 -11.90
CA GLN A 266 12.71 28.77 -11.60
C GLN A 266 13.01 30.26 -11.83
N GLU A 267 14.26 30.71 -11.64
CA GLU A 267 14.67 32.10 -11.83
C GLU A 267 14.75 32.52 -13.31
N ASN A 268 14.88 31.56 -14.23
CA ASN A 268 15.03 31.80 -15.67
C ASN A 268 13.74 31.55 -16.46
N LEU A 269 12.68 31.04 -15.81
CA LEU A 269 11.40 30.72 -16.44
C LEU A 269 10.45 31.91 -16.34
N THR A 270 9.67 32.15 -17.39
CA THR A 270 8.60 33.16 -17.34
C THR A 270 7.45 32.68 -16.44
N GLU A 271 6.68 33.61 -15.87
CA GLU A 271 5.51 33.26 -15.05
C GLU A 271 4.49 32.42 -15.83
N GLU A 272 4.34 32.68 -17.13
CA GLU A 272 3.48 31.92 -18.04
C GLU A 272 3.95 30.47 -18.21
N GLU A 273 5.25 30.25 -18.44
CA GLU A 273 5.82 28.91 -18.55
C GLU A 273 5.69 28.13 -17.23
N ILE A 274 5.90 28.79 -16.10
CA ILE A 274 5.71 28.19 -14.77
C ILE A 274 4.25 27.77 -14.60
N ALA A 275 3.30 28.64 -14.95
CA ALA A 275 1.87 28.34 -14.85
C ALA A 275 1.47 27.16 -15.75
N GLN A 276 1.95 27.14 -17.00
CA GLN A 276 1.71 26.03 -17.94
C GLN A 276 2.26 24.70 -17.41
N ARG A 277 3.52 24.67 -16.95
CA ARG A 277 4.13 23.45 -16.40
C ARG A 277 3.38 22.96 -15.16
N LYS A 278 2.99 23.88 -14.26
CA LYS A 278 2.16 23.55 -13.08
C LYS A 278 0.83 22.94 -13.49
N ALA A 279 0.15 23.49 -14.48
CA ALA A 279 -1.12 22.97 -14.98
C ALA A 279 -0.96 21.54 -15.53
N ILE A 280 0.05 21.31 -16.37
CA ILE A 280 0.32 19.98 -16.94
C ILE A 280 0.59 18.93 -15.87
N ILE A 281 1.39 19.27 -14.85
CA ILE A 281 1.69 18.36 -13.73
C ILE A 281 0.44 18.09 -12.89
N ASN A 282 -0.40 19.10 -12.67
CA ASN A 282 -1.68 18.93 -11.98
C ASN A 282 -2.63 18.00 -12.76
N ASP A 283 -2.74 18.21 -14.07
CA ASP A 283 -3.52 17.37 -14.96
C ASP A 283 -3.01 15.92 -14.97
N TYR A 284 -1.70 15.73 -14.86
CA TYR A 284 -1.11 14.40 -14.73
C TYR A 284 -1.54 13.68 -13.45
N ILE A 285 -1.53 14.38 -12.31
CA ILE A 285 -1.91 13.79 -11.01
C ILE A 285 -3.41 13.54 -10.92
N THR A 286 -4.23 14.46 -11.41
CA THR A 286 -5.68 14.26 -11.49
C THR A 286 -6.03 13.09 -12.40
N PHE A 287 -5.33 12.93 -13.54
CA PHE A 287 -5.45 11.76 -14.40
C PHE A 287 -5.11 10.45 -13.67
N ILE A 288 -4.01 10.42 -12.91
CA ILE A 288 -3.63 9.25 -12.10
C ILE A 288 -4.71 8.92 -11.05
N ASN A 289 -5.24 9.91 -10.35
CA ASN A 289 -6.30 9.71 -9.38
C ASN A 289 -7.57 9.12 -10.04
N LEU A 290 -7.93 9.65 -11.22
CA LEU A 290 -9.06 9.15 -12.00
C LEU A 290 -8.85 7.72 -12.47
N GLU A 291 -7.70 7.40 -13.07
CA GLU A 291 -7.36 6.05 -13.52
C GLU A 291 -7.38 5.07 -12.35
N ASN A 292 -6.69 5.39 -11.25
CA ASN A 292 -6.69 4.55 -10.05
C ASN A 292 -8.10 4.30 -9.51
N LYS A 293 -8.97 5.33 -9.54
CA LYS A 293 -10.39 5.19 -9.14
C LYS A 293 -11.18 4.29 -10.10
N LEU A 294 -10.99 4.44 -11.41
CA LEU A 294 -11.65 3.59 -12.41
C LEU A 294 -11.21 2.14 -12.28
N GLN A 295 -9.90 1.89 -12.16
CA GLN A 295 -9.35 0.55 -11.99
C GLN A 295 -9.84 -0.07 -10.68
N PHE A 296 -9.90 0.71 -9.61
CA PHE A 296 -10.47 0.27 -8.34
C PHE A 296 -11.96 -0.11 -8.46
N GLN A 297 -12.78 0.70 -9.14
CA GLN A 297 -14.19 0.37 -9.37
C GLN A 297 -14.37 -0.89 -10.23
N LYS A 298 -13.54 -1.06 -11.27
CA LYS A 298 -13.53 -2.29 -12.08
C LYS A 298 -13.24 -3.52 -11.22
N ARG A 299 -12.26 -3.44 -10.31
CA ARG A 299 -11.91 -4.52 -9.37
C ARG A 299 -13.01 -4.80 -8.37
N LEU A 300 -13.62 -3.77 -7.78
CA LEU A 300 -14.78 -3.95 -6.89
C LEU A 300 -15.89 -4.73 -7.58
N LYS A 301 -16.15 -4.42 -8.85
CA LYS A 301 -17.17 -5.14 -9.64
C LYS A 301 -16.76 -6.58 -9.95
N ALA A 302 -15.55 -6.78 -10.48
CA ALA A 302 -15.06 -8.09 -10.93
C ALA A 302 -14.86 -9.09 -9.77
N THR A 303 -14.26 -8.64 -8.66
CA THR A 303 -13.86 -9.51 -7.55
C THR A 303 -14.96 -9.61 -6.47
N TYR A 304 -15.82 -8.61 -6.31
CA TYR A 304 -16.73 -8.51 -5.15
C TYR A 304 -18.23 -8.42 -5.47
N LEU A 305 -18.63 -8.06 -6.70
CA LEU A 305 -20.05 -7.97 -7.11
C LEU A 305 -20.47 -8.97 -8.19
N SER A 306 -19.53 -9.63 -8.88
CA SER A 306 -19.87 -10.78 -9.71
C SER A 306 -20.34 -11.91 -8.81
N PRO A 307 -21.60 -12.38 -8.89
CA PRO A 307 -21.95 -13.66 -8.30
C PRO A 307 -21.03 -14.67 -8.99
N LYS A 308 -20.15 -15.31 -8.20
CA LYS A 308 -19.58 -16.57 -8.67
C LYS A 308 -20.79 -17.44 -8.96
N ASN A 309 -21.05 -17.66 -10.25
CA ASN A 309 -22.02 -18.62 -10.70
C ASN A 309 -21.78 -19.88 -9.88
N GLU A 310 -22.77 -20.21 -9.06
CA GLU A 310 -22.95 -21.54 -8.49
C GLU A 310 -23.09 -22.49 -9.69
N GLN A 311 -21.95 -22.93 -10.23
CA GLN A 311 -21.92 -24.07 -11.13
C GLN A 311 -21.68 -25.30 -10.28
N LYS A 312 -22.82 -25.85 -9.86
CA LYS A 312 -23.17 -27.27 -9.65
C LYS A 312 -22.08 -28.20 -9.14
#